data_AF-A0A5C5YD06-F1
#
_entry.id   AF-A0A5C5YD06-F1
#
_cell.length_a   1.000
_cell.length_b   1.000
_cell.length_c   1.000
_cell.angle_alpha   90.00
_cell.angle_beta   90.00
_cell.angle_gamma   90.00
#
_symmetry.space_group_name_H-M   'P 1'
#
loop_
_entity.id
_entity.type
_entity.pdbx_description
1 polymer ?
#
loop_
_entity_poly.entity_id
_entity_poly.type
_entity_poly.pdbx_seq_one_letter_code
_entity_poly.pdbx_strand_id
1 'polypeptide(L)'
;MVSFHEWMLNSRSPLIRTVIRLKSIMLANAGIPMLALHLPAMLILLAPICIIEYFVARRTLTLPRKWIANGVLWANVATTLLGVPLTWAAMLALNIATTDTKTQDLDTLPGLAATVVLQSSWLNLPEPGFEWLIPAATLVLLVPYFFVSVFTERLVLQYLWNDSPKSVVNRICWTANSTTYAMLACLVVATLFINGG
;
A
#
# COMPACT_ATOMS: atom_id res chain seq x y z
N MET A 1 4.85 14.96 -39.17
CA MET A 1 4.06 15.63 -38.11
C MET A 1 4.96 15.64 -36.88
N VAL A 2 5.58 16.78 -36.55
CA VAL A 2 6.51 16.87 -35.40
C VAL A 2 5.68 16.63 -34.14
N SER A 3 6.10 15.71 -33.28
CA SER A 3 5.34 15.43 -32.06
C SER A 3 5.33 16.67 -31.18
N PHE A 4 4.24 16.88 -30.42
CA PHE A 4 4.16 18.01 -29.48
C PHE A 4 5.38 18.05 -28.53
N HIS A 5 5.93 16.88 -28.18
CA HIS A 5 7.16 16.72 -27.42
C HIS A 5 8.41 17.27 -28.16
N GLU A 6 8.57 16.98 -29.44
CA GLU A 6 9.67 17.49 -30.26
C GLU A 6 9.57 19.01 -30.49
N TRP A 7 8.36 19.53 -30.71
CA TRP A 7 8.13 20.98 -30.85
C TRP A 7 8.48 21.75 -29.56
N MET A 8 8.15 21.18 -28.39
CA MET A 8 8.47 21.78 -27.09
C MET A 8 9.97 21.79 -26.79
N LEU A 9 10.71 20.74 -27.16
CA LEU A 9 12.17 20.69 -27.00
C LEU A 9 12.91 21.66 -27.94
N ASN A 10 12.36 21.92 -29.12
CA ASN A 10 12.92 22.85 -30.11
C ASN A 10 12.46 24.31 -29.93
N SER A 11 11.76 24.63 -28.84
CA SER A 11 11.35 26.00 -28.52
C SER A 11 12.59 26.91 -28.35
N ARG A 12 12.62 28.02 -29.08
CA ARG A 12 13.70 29.03 -28.99
C ARG A 12 13.70 29.80 -27.66
N SER A 13 12.64 29.67 -26.85
CA SER A 13 12.52 30.39 -25.58
C SER A 13 13.38 29.74 -24.48
N PRO A 14 14.41 30.44 -23.96
CA PRO A 14 15.22 29.93 -22.86
C PRO A 14 14.39 29.68 -21.59
N LEU A 15 13.34 30.47 -21.35
CA LEU A 15 12.43 30.29 -20.20
C LEU A 15 11.65 28.97 -20.28
N ILE A 16 11.13 28.61 -21.47
CA ILE A 16 10.40 27.35 -21.66
C ILE A 16 11.33 26.14 -21.42
N ARG A 17 12.57 26.22 -21.90
CA ARG A 17 13.58 25.17 -21.66
C ARG A 17 13.98 25.07 -20.19
N THR A 18 14.10 26.21 -19.49
CA THR A 18 14.39 26.23 -18.05
C THR A 18 13.24 25.64 -17.24
N VAL A 19 11.98 26.00 -17.54
CA VAL A 19 10.80 25.45 -16.85
C VAL A 19 10.67 23.94 -17.09
N ILE A 20 10.90 23.47 -18.32
CA ILE A 20 10.89 22.03 -18.64
C ILE A 20 12.02 21.29 -17.91
N ARG A 21 13.25 21.83 -17.93
CA ARG A 21 14.38 21.24 -17.19
C ARG A 21 14.15 21.23 -15.69
N LEU A 22 13.62 22.30 -15.12
CA LEU A 22 13.29 22.37 -13.70
C LEU A 22 12.20 21.35 -13.35
N LYS A 23 11.14 21.24 -14.16
CA LYS A 23 10.09 20.24 -13.96
C LYS A 23 10.62 18.81 -14.07
N SER A 24 11.48 18.52 -15.05
CA SER A 24 12.09 17.19 -15.19
C SER A 24 13.07 16.87 -14.06
N ILE A 25 13.85 17.85 -13.58
CA ILE A 25 14.75 17.69 -12.43
C ILE A 25 13.93 17.51 -11.14
N MET A 26 12.85 18.26 -10.96
CA MET A 26 11.98 18.15 -9.79
C MET A 26 11.17 16.86 -9.76
N LEU A 27 10.72 16.35 -10.92
CA LEU A 27 10.05 15.04 -11.02
C LEU A 27 11.04 13.87 -10.97
N ALA A 28 12.25 14.01 -11.53
CA ALA A 28 13.29 12.99 -11.45
C ALA A 28 13.84 12.80 -10.03
N ASN A 29 13.77 13.83 -9.19
CA ASN A 29 14.17 13.76 -7.78
C ASN A 29 13.01 13.48 -6.81
N ALA A 30 11.76 13.37 -7.31
CA ALA A 30 10.60 13.09 -6.48
C ALA A 30 10.30 11.60 -6.50
N GLY A 31 10.65 10.88 -5.44
CA GLY A 31 10.22 9.49 -5.26
C GLY A 31 8.70 9.33 -5.29
N ILE A 32 8.26 8.09 -5.50
CA ILE A 32 6.85 7.74 -5.64
C ILE A 32 6.26 7.55 -4.24
N PRO A 33 5.29 8.38 -3.81
CA PRO A 33 4.57 8.12 -2.57
C PRO A 33 3.71 6.87 -2.77
N MET A 34 4.04 5.78 -2.09
CA MET A 34 3.35 4.50 -2.28
C MET A 34 1.87 4.57 -1.89
N LEU A 35 1.49 5.50 -1.01
CA LEU A 35 0.09 5.81 -0.70
C LEU A 35 -0.74 6.18 -1.94
N ALA A 36 -0.15 6.90 -2.90
CA ALA A 36 -0.84 7.31 -4.13
C ALA A 36 -1.18 6.11 -5.03
N LEU A 37 -0.45 5.00 -4.89
CA LEU A 37 -0.74 3.74 -5.57
C LEU A 37 -1.68 2.86 -4.73
N HIS A 38 -1.39 2.73 -3.44
CA HIS A 38 -2.09 1.80 -2.56
C HIS A 38 -3.51 2.25 -2.22
N LEU A 39 -3.77 3.53 -1.98
CA LEU A 39 -5.11 3.97 -1.59
C LEU A 39 -6.16 3.72 -2.70
N PRO A 40 -5.93 4.08 -3.99
CA PRO A 40 -6.84 3.72 -5.07
C PRO A 40 -7.00 2.20 -5.22
N ALA A 41 -5.92 1.44 -5.12
CA ALA A 41 -5.98 -0.02 -5.23
C ALA A 41 -6.82 -0.64 -4.09
N MET A 42 -6.64 -0.17 -2.85
CA MET A 42 -7.40 -0.64 -1.69
C MET A 42 -8.88 -0.28 -1.80
N LEU A 43 -9.24 0.89 -2.39
CA LEU A 43 -10.64 1.24 -2.64
C LEU A 43 -11.30 0.31 -3.66
N ILE A 44 -10.59 -0.08 -4.72
CA ILE A 44 -11.07 -1.06 -5.71
C ILE A 44 -11.24 -2.44 -5.06
N LEU A 45 -10.26 -2.83 -4.23
CA LEU A 45 -10.24 -4.13 -3.55
C LEU A 45 -11.14 -4.19 -2.31
N LEU A 46 -11.74 -3.08 -1.90
CA LEU A 46 -12.61 -3.03 -0.72
C LEU A 46 -13.78 -4.02 -0.84
N ALA A 47 -14.42 -4.08 -2.00
CA ALA A 47 -15.53 -5.00 -2.23
C ALA A 47 -15.13 -6.49 -2.11
N PRO A 48 -14.10 -7.01 -2.83
CA PRO A 48 -13.70 -8.40 -2.67
C PRO A 48 -13.18 -8.73 -1.27
N ILE A 49 -12.48 -7.80 -0.61
CA ILE A 49 -12.03 -7.97 0.78
C ILE A 49 -13.25 -8.14 1.70
N CYS A 50 -14.20 -7.20 1.68
CA CYS A 50 -15.41 -7.28 2.51
C CYS A 50 -16.20 -8.57 2.27
N ILE A 51 -16.25 -9.08 1.03
CA ILE A 51 -16.91 -10.35 0.72
C ILE A 51 -16.23 -11.52 1.45
N ILE A 52 -14.90 -11.62 1.37
CA ILE A 52 -14.13 -12.69 2.02
C ILE A 52 -14.35 -12.64 3.53
N GLU A 53 -14.19 -11.47 4.13
CA GLU A 53 -14.30 -11.30 5.57
C GLU A 53 -15.71 -11.57 6.09
N TYR A 54 -16.73 -11.16 5.34
CA TYR A 54 -18.12 -11.50 5.62
C TYR A 54 -18.31 -13.02 5.68
N PHE A 55 -17.76 -13.78 4.72
CA PHE A 55 -17.88 -15.24 4.75
C PHE A 55 -17.11 -15.88 5.91
N VAL A 56 -15.96 -15.33 6.29
CA VAL A 56 -15.22 -15.77 7.47
C VAL A 56 -16.05 -15.52 8.73
N ALA A 57 -16.55 -14.30 8.92
CA ALA A 57 -17.35 -13.93 10.09
C ALA A 57 -18.67 -14.71 10.19
N ARG A 58 -19.35 -14.94 9.04
CA ARG A 58 -20.62 -15.66 8.98
C ARG A 58 -20.50 -17.13 9.39
N ARG A 59 -19.32 -17.74 9.27
CA ARG A 59 -19.09 -19.13 9.70
C ARG A 59 -19.00 -19.29 11.21
N THR A 60 -18.79 -18.20 11.95
CA THR A 60 -18.51 -18.27 13.39
C THR A 60 -19.44 -17.39 14.24
N LEU A 61 -20.10 -16.38 13.66
CA LEU A 61 -21.11 -15.56 14.35
C LEU A 61 -22.55 -16.03 14.05
N THR A 62 -23.39 -15.94 15.07
CA THR A 62 -24.85 -16.17 14.99
C THR A 62 -25.65 -14.87 14.77
N LEU A 63 -24.97 -13.76 14.47
CA LEU A 63 -25.60 -12.46 14.24
C LEU A 63 -26.40 -12.44 12.91
N PRO A 64 -27.42 -11.58 12.80
CA PRO A 64 -28.15 -11.43 11.54
C PRO A 64 -27.21 -10.94 10.42
N ARG A 65 -27.40 -11.45 9.20
CA ARG A 65 -26.49 -11.21 8.05
C ARG A 65 -26.19 -9.73 7.80
N LYS A 66 -27.20 -8.86 7.95
CA LYS A 66 -27.06 -7.40 7.77
C LYS A 66 -26.08 -6.79 8.77
N TRP A 67 -26.09 -7.26 10.03
CA TRP A 67 -25.18 -6.77 11.08
C TRP A 67 -23.75 -7.22 10.83
N ILE A 68 -23.54 -8.44 10.34
CA ILE A 68 -22.21 -8.93 9.95
C ILE A 68 -21.69 -8.11 8.77
N ALA A 69 -22.50 -7.94 7.71
CA ALA A 69 -22.11 -7.18 6.53
C ALA A 69 -21.75 -5.72 6.86
N ASN A 70 -22.57 -5.04 7.66
CA ASN A 70 -22.29 -3.66 8.09
C ASN A 70 -21.04 -3.57 8.96
N GLY A 71 -20.85 -4.51 9.89
CA GLY A 71 -19.66 -4.55 10.74
C GLY A 71 -18.39 -4.67 9.92
N VAL A 72 -18.34 -5.65 9.01
CA VAL A 72 -17.20 -5.86 8.11
C VAL A 72 -16.96 -4.63 7.23
N LEU A 73 -18.00 -4.07 6.62
CA LEU A 73 -17.88 -2.89 5.77
C LEU A 73 -17.26 -1.70 6.54
N TRP A 74 -17.81 -1.37 7.72
CA TRP A 74 -17.32 -0.24 8.50
C TRP A 74 -15.91 -0.45 9.04
N ALA A 75 -15.57 -1.68 9.44
CA ALA A 75 -14.23 -2.02 9.88
C ALA A 75 -13.20 -1.83 8.74
N ASN A 76 -13.51 -2.33 7.54
CA ASN A 76 -12.64 -2.19 6.37
C ASN A 76 -12.54 -0.74 5.86
N VAL A 77 -13.65 0.01 5.88
CA VAL A 77 -13.64 1.44 5.54
C VAL A 77 -12.77 2.23 6.52
N ALA A 78 -12.90 1.97 7.83
CA ALA A 78 -12.09 2.63 8.85
C ALA A 78 -10.60 2.32 8.65
N THR A 79 -10.23 1.05 8.43
CA THR A 79 -8.84 0.67 8.17
C THR A 79 -8.32 1.25 6.85
N THR A 80 -9.12 1.26 5.79
CA THR A 80 -8.69 1.77 4.48
C THR A 80 -8.48 3.28 4.49
N LEU A 81 -9.39 4.03 5.12
CA LEU A 81 -9.34 5.50 5.12
C LEU A 81 -8.44 6.08 6.21
N LEU A 82 -8.26 5.38 7.33
CA LEU A 82 -7.45 5.87 8.45
C LEU A 82 -6.19 5.02 8.66
N GLY A 83 -6.34 3.69 8.69
CA GLY A 83 -5.24 2.76 8.93
C GLY A 83 -4.15 2.84 7.86
N VAL A 84 -4.51 2.76 6.58
CA VAL A 84 -3.54 2.79 5.46
C VAL A 84 -2.75 4.11 5.41
N PRO A 85 -3.38 5.30 5.43
CA PRO A 85 -2.63 6.57 5.49
C PRO A 85 -1.78 6.71 6.74
N LEU A 86 -2.27 6.28 7.91
CA LEU A 86 -1.52 6.39 9.16
C LEU A 86 -0.29 5.47 9.16
N THR A 87 -0.43 4.22 8.72
CA THR A 87 0.70 3.30 8.60
C THR A 87 1.70 3.79 7.57
N TRP A 88 1.23 4.31 6.43
CA TRP A 88 2.11 4.92 5.45
C TRP A 88 2.90 6.10 6.04
N ALA A 89 2.23 7.00 6.76
CA ALA A 89 2.87 8.16 7.39
C ALA A 89 3.91 7.72 8.45
N ALA A 90 3.60 6.69 9.23
CA ALA A 90 4.55 6.12 10.20
C ALA A 90 5.78 5.52 9.50
N MET A 91 5.57 4.77 8.42
CA MET A 91 6.67 4.21 7.61
C MET A 91 7.46 5.31 6.88
N LEU A 92 6.83 6.41 6.49
CA LEU A 92 7.51 7.59 5.94
C LEU A 92 8.37 8.29 6.98
N ALA A 93 7.86 8.48 8.20
CA ALA A 93 8.64 9.04 9.29
C ALA A 93 9.86 8.16 9.61
N LEU A 94 9.71 6.83 9.59
CA LEU A 94 10.82 5.89 9.75
C LEU A 94 11.83 6.03 8.60
N ASN A 95 11.37 6.13 7.36
CA ASN A 95 12.23 6.36 6.19
C ASN A 95 13.07 7.64 6.38
N ILE A 96 12.44 8.76 6.74
CA ILE A 96 13.11 10.04 6.95
C ILE A 96 14.11 9.96 8.12
N ALA A 97 13.73 9.30 9.22
CA ALA A 97 14.58 9.19 10.41
C ALA A 97 15.80 8.26 10.22
N THR A 98 15.75 7.36 9.23
CA THR A 98 16.81 6.36 8.98
C THR A 98 17.64 6.68 7.74
N THR A 99 17.20 7.62 6.91
CA THR A 99 17.90 8.00 5.67
C THR A 99 18.93 9.09 5.91
N ASP A 100 20.07 8.70 6.50
CA ASP A 100 21.32 9.46 6.45
C ASP A 100 22.16 8.98 5.26
N THR A 101 21.97 9.60 4.08
CA THR A 101 22.86 9.68 2.89
C THR A 101 23.59 8.44 2.32
N LYS A 102 23.40 7.20 2.81
CA LYS A 102 24.13 6.00 2.33
C LYS A 102 23.28 4.78 1.92
N THR A 103 21.95 4.88 1.91
CA THR A 103 21.05 3.70 1.85
C THR A 103 20.66 3.21 0.45
N GLN A 104 21.47 3.47 -0.57
CA GLN A 104 21.33 2.85 -1.90
C GLN A 104 22.53 1.95 -2.21
N ASP A 105 22.90 1.08 -1.26
CA ASP A 105 23.79 -0.04 -1.57
C ASP A 105 22.95 -1.17 -2.17
N LEU A 106 22.70 -1.11 -3.47
CA LEU A 106 21.96 -2.14 -4.21
C LEU A 106 22.84 -3.33 -4.57
N ASP A 107 24.15 -3.23 -4.33
CA ASP A 107 25.14 -4.24 -4.73
C ASP A 107 25.24 -5.38 -3.70
N THR A 108 24.73 -5.17 -2.48
CA THR A 108 24.70 -6.18 -1.43
C THR A 108 23.26 -6.60 -1.08
N LEU A 109 23.04 -7.90 -0.82
CA LEU A 109 21.72 -8.38 -0.40
C LEU A 109 21.17 -7.68 0.86
N PRO A 110 21.99 -7.42 1.91
CA PRO A 110 21.52 -6.67 3.07
C PRO A 110 21.18 -5.21 2.75
N GLY A 111 21.98 -4.56 1.89
CA GLY A 111 21.72 -3.20 1.43
C GLY A 111 20.41 -3.13 0.66
N LEU A 112 20.21 -4.03 -0.31
CA LEU A 112 18.98 -4.16 -1.08
C LEU A 112 17.75 -4.36 -0.19
N ALA A 113 17.82 -5.28 0.77
CA ALA A 113 16.73 -5.55 1.70
C ALA A 113 16.41 -4.32 2.56
N ALA A 114 17.44 -3.63 3.08
CA ALA A 114 17.27 -2.41 3.85
C ALA A 114 16.64 -1.29 3.00
N THR A 115 17.07 -1.12 1.75
CA THR A 115 16.48 -0.15 0.81
C THR A 115 15.01 -0.43 0.58
N VAL A 116 14.64 -1.67 0.22
CA VAL A 116 13.24 -2.04 -0.04
C VAL A 116 12.37 -1.82 1.19
N VAL A 117 12.87 -2.13 2.39
CA VAL A 117 12.10 -1.97 3.63
C VAL A 117 11.93 -0.52 4.04
N LEU A 118 13.04 0.23 4.11
CA LEU A 118 13.03 1.61 4.59
C LEU A 118 12.37 2.55 3.59
N GLN A 119 12.53 2.31 2.29
CA GLN A 119 11.93 3.13 1.24
C GLN A 119 10.54 2.64 0.80
N SER A 120 9.98 1.64 1.48
CA SER A 120 8.70 1.05 1.11
C SER A 120 7.53 2.05 1.12
N SER A 121 7.62 3.15 1.88
CA SER A 121 6.61 4.23 1.93
C SER A 121 6.80 5.30 0.86
N TRP A 122 8.04 5.57 0.46
CA TRP A 122 8.42 6.60 -0.50
C TRP A 122 9.58 6.08 -1.33
N LEU A 123 9.23 5.54 -2.51
CA LEU A 123 10.15 4.75 -3.29
C LEU A 123 10.92 5.63 -4.27
N ASN A 124 12.25 5.63 -4.18
CA ASN A 124 13.12 6.31 -5.15
C ASN A 124 13.59 5.27 -6.17
N LEU A 125 13.08 5.34 -7.40
CA LEU A 125 13.52 4.46 -8.48
C LEU A 125 14.84 4.97 -9.07
N PRO A 126 15.94 4.20 -9.03
CA PRO A 126 17.25 4.65 -9.48
C PRO A 126 17.30 4.93 -10.99
N GLU A 127 16.75 4.02 -11.80
CA GLU A 127 16.71 4.09 -13.27
C GLU A 127 15.61 3.17 -13.83
N PRO A 128 15.22 3.30 -15.12
CA PRO A 128 14.31 2.36 -15.77
C PRO A 128 14.84 0.91 -15.69
N GLY A 129 13.96 -0.06 -15.42
CA GLY A 129 14.33 -1.47 -15.16
C GLY A 129 14.26 -1.88 -13.68
N PHE A 130 14.07 -0.93 -12.76
CA PHE A 130 13.86 -1.19 -11.33
C PHE A 130 12.38 -1.22 -10.92
N GLU A 131 11.44 -1.39 -11.87
CA GLU A 131 10.00 -1.38 -11.59
C GLU A 131 9.57 -2.52 -10.64
N TRP A 132 10.35 -3.59 -10.56
CA TRP A 132 10.16 -4.70 -9.62
C TRP A 132 10.25 -4.25 -8.14
N LEU A 133 10.88 -3.10 -7.86
CA LEU A 133 10.90 -2.51 -6.52
C LEU A 133 9.50 -2.09 -6.05
N ILE A 134 8.57 -1.76 -6.96
CA ILE A 134 7.20 -1.36 -6.60
C ILE A 134 6.43 -2.52 -5.95
N PRO A 135 6.29 -3.71 -6.57
CA PRO A 135 5.67 -4.85 -5.93
C PRO A 135 6.47 -5.36 -4.72
N ALA A 136 7.81 -5.28 -4.73
CA ALA A 136 8.62 -5.65 -3.56
C ALA A 136 8.33 -4.74 -2.34
N ALA A 137 8.34 -3.42 -2.53
CA ALA A 137 7.96 -2.43 -1.51
C ALA A 137 6.51 -2.64 -1.03
N THR A 138 5.61 -2.99 -1.95
CA THR A 138 4.22 -3.32 -1.61
C THR A 138 4.15 -4.53 -0.69
N LEU A 139 4.86 -5.62 -0.97
CA LEU A 139 4.91 -6.78 -0.09
C LEU A 139 5.42 -6.43 1.31
N VAL A 140 6.42 -5.55 1.41
CA VAL A 140 6.89 -5.07 2.71
C VAL A 140 5.78 -4.30 3.43
N LEU A 141 5.13 -3.33 2.77
CA LEU A 141 4.06 -2.51 3.37
C LEU A 141 2.82 -3.31 3.76
N LEU A 142 2.53 -4.43 3.08
CA LEU A 142 1.43 -5.32 3.47
C LEU A 142 1.60 -5.85 4.90
N VAL A 143 2.82 -6.01 5.42
CA VAL A 143 3.07 -6.49 6.78
C VAL A 143 2.59 -5.49 7.85
N PRO A 144 3.04 -4.22 7.90
CA PRO A 144 2.50 -3.27 8.87
C PRO A 144 1.03 -2.92 8.60
N TYR A 145 0.57 -2.92 7.34
CA TYR A 145 -0.86 -2.78 7.04
C TYR A 145 -1.68 -3.90 7.67
N PHE A 146 -1.24 -5.15 7.56
CA PHE A 146 -1.92 -6.31 8.17
C PHE A 146 -2.13 -6.12 9.66
N PHE A 147 -1.09 -5.74 10.40
CA PHE A 147 -1.22 -5.55 11.85
C PHE A 147 -2.17 -4.41 12.20
N VAL A 148 -2.05 -3.26 11.52
CA VAL A 148 -2.96 -2.13 11.74
C VAL A 148 -4.41 -2.48 11.39
N SER A 149 -4.61 -3.30 10.37
CA SER A 149 -5.92 -3.84 9.98
C SER A 149 -6.50 -4.71 11.09
N VAL A 150 -5.76 -5.72 11.56
CA VAL A 150 -6.18 -6.60 12.67
C VAL A 150 -6.58 -5.79 13.90
N PHE A 151 -5.79 -4.78 14.28
CA PHE A 151 -6.05 -4.00 15.49
C PHE A 151 -7.22 -3.01 15.32
N THR A 152 -7.25 -2.26 14.22
CA THR A 152 -8.30 -1.27 13.95
C THR A 152 -9.65 -1.95 13.78
N GLU A 153 -9.72 -3.01 12.97
CA GLU A 153 -10.96 -3.75 12.76
C GLU A 153 -11.45 -4.38 14.05
N ARG A 154 -10.55 -4.93 14.88
CA ARG A 154 -10.94 -5.48 16.18
C ARG A 154 -11.60 -4.43 17.06
N LEU A 155 -11.09 -3.20 17.09
CA LEU A 155 -11.70 -2.11 17.86
C LEU A 155 -13.10 -1.76 17.32
N VAL A 156 -13.23 -1.60 16.00
CA VAL A 156 -14.51 -1.28 15.35
C VAL A 156 -15.53 -2.41 15.55
N LEU A 157 -15.13 -3.65 15.34
CA LEU A 157 -16.01 -4.82 15.45
C LEU A 157 -16.39 -5.13 16.90
N GLN A 158 -15.50 -4.93 17.87
CA GLN A 158 -15.88 -5.06 19.28
C GLN A 158 -16.87 -3.99 19.72
N TYR A 159 -16.83 -2.81 19.09
CA TYR A 159 -17.83 -1.77 19.31
C TYR A 159 -19.18 -2.11 18.65
N LEU A 160 -19.18 -2.56 17.40
CA LEU A 160 -20.39 -2.86 16.63
C LEU A 160 -21.05 -4.19 16.98
N TRP A 161 -20.26 -5.18 17.38
CA TRP A 161 -20.70 -6.53 17.78
C TRP A 161 -20.45 -6.73 19.28
N ASN A 162 -20.84 -5.74 20.09
CA ASN A 162 -20.66 -5.72 21.54
C ASN A 162 -21.27 -6.94 22.27
N ASP A 163 -22.33 -7.54 21.72
CA ASP A 163 -22.96 -8.76 22.26
C ASP A 163 -22.17 -10.05 21.95
N SER A 164 -21.15 -9.97 21.09
CA SER A 164 -20.33 -11.12 20.73
C SER A 164 -19.12 -11.26 21.65
N PRO A 165 -18.70 -12.49 22.03
CA PRO A 165 -17.51 -12.68 22.84
C PRO A 165 -16.26 -12.09 22.18
N LYS A 166 -15.47 -11.31 22.93
CA LYS A 166 -14.24 -10.66 22.42
C LYS A 166 -13.24 -11.65 21.82
N SER A 167 -13.17 -12.88 22.35
CA SER A 167 -12.32 -13.96 21.82
C SER A 167 -12.74 -14.39 20.42
N VAL A 168 -14.05 -14.43 20.15
CA VAL A 168 -14.61 -14.76 18.84
C VAL A 168 -14.29 -13.66 17.84
N VAL A 169 -14.53 -12.39 18.21
CA VAL A 169 -14.18 -11.23 17.36
C VAL A 169 -12.68 -11.20 17.05
N ASN A 170 -11.83 -11.45 18.05
CA ASN A 170 -10.37 -11.51 17.85
C ASN A 170 -9.99 -12.62 16.86
N ARG A 171 -10.55 -13.83 17.00
CA ARG A 171 -10.30 -14.93 16.05
C ARG A 171 -10.74 -14.57 14.64
N ILE A 172 -11.88 -13.90 14.47
CA ILE A 172 -12.35 -13.43 13.17
C ILE A 172 -11.37 -12.44 12.57
N CYS A 173 -10.96 -11.41 13.32
CA CYS A 173 -10.02 -10.39 12.82
C CYS A 173 -8.73 -11.04 12.30
N TRP A 174 -8.10 -11.91 13.09
CA TRP A 174 -6.90 -12.63 12.67
C TRP A 174 -7.13 -13.53 11.46
N THR A 175 -8.21 -14.32 11.44
CA THR A 175 -8.46 -15.27 10.35
C THR A 175 -8.80 -14.55 9.05
N ALA A 176 -9.66 -13.53 9.12
CA ALA A 176 -10.12 -12.74 7.99
C ALA A 176 -8.95 -11.97 7.37
N ASN A 177 -8.21 -11.21 8.18
CA ASN A 177 -7.04 -10.44 7.72
C ASN A 177 -5.95 -11.36 7.17
N SER A 178 -5.67 -12.51 7.81
CA SER A 178 -4.65 -13.42 7.26
C SER A 178 -5.05 -13.95 5.89
N THR A 179 -6.34 -14.19 5.67
CA THR A 179 -6.86 -14.65 4.39
C THR A 179 -6.78 -13.56 3.33
N THR A 180 -7.21 -12.34 3.65
CA THR A 180 -7.24 -11.22 2.71
C THR A 180 -5.83 -10.73 2.38
N TYR A 181 -4.94 -10.63 3.36
CA TYR A 181 -3.54 -10.24 3.11
C TYR A 181 -2.73 -11.33 2.41
N ALA A 182 -3.03 -12.63 2.65
CA ALA A 182 -2.44 -13.70 1.84
C ALA A 182 -2.87 -13.57 0.36
N MET A 183 -4.16 -13.32 0.11
CA MET A 183 -4.66 -13.06 -1.25
C MET A 183 -3.97 -11.84 -1.87
N LEU A 184 -3.86 -10.71 -1.15
CA LEU A 184 -3.17 -9.52 -1.63
C LEU A 184 -1.70 -9.80 -1.95
N ALA A 185 -0.99 -10.51 -1.07
CA ALA A 185 0.39 -10.90 -1.31
C ALA A 185 0.53 -11.78 -2.57
N CYS A 186 -0.36 -12.76 -2.77
CA CYS A 186 -0.38 -13.57 -3.98
C CYS A 186 -0.64 -12.74 -5.24
N LEU A 187 -1.56 -11.77 -5.19
CA LEU A 187 -1.81 -10.86 -6.32
C LEU A 187 -0.57 -10.02 -6.65
N VAL A 188 0.10 -9.47 -5.64
CA VAL A 188 1.32 -8.68 -5.83
C VAL A 188 2.45 -9.55 -6.38
N VAL A 189 2.64 -10.76 -5.85
CA VAL A 189 3.62 -11.73 -6.36
C VAL A 189 3.33 -12.09 -7.82
N ALA A 190 2.07 -12.27 -8.22
CA ALA A 190 1.73 -12.53 -9.62
C ALA A 190 2.19 -11.39 -10.54
N THR A 191 2.15 -10.13 -10.09
CA THR A 191 2.66 -8.99 -10.89
C THR A 191 4.16 -9.05 -11.13
N LEU A 192 4.96 -9.64 -10.21
CA LEU A 192 6.39 -9.84 -10.42
C LEU A 192 6.66 -10.82 -11.56
N PHE A 193 5.85 -11.86 -11.70
CA PHE A 193 6.01 -12.85 -12.78
C PHE A 193 5.49 -12.35 -14.13
N ILE A 194 4.47 -11.50 -14.14
CA ILE A 194 3.91 -10.94 -15.38
C ILE A 194 4.83 -9.85 -15.95
N ASN A 195 5.44 -9.03 -15.09
CA ASN A 195 6.29 -7.90 -15.50
C ASN A 195 7.79 -8.25 -15.57
N GLY A 196 8.21 -9.37 -14.98
CA GLY A 196 9.60 -9.85 -14.99
C GLY A 196 9.92 -10.87 -16.09
N GLY A 197 9.05 -10.99 -17.10
CA GLY A 197 9.22 -11.86 -18.28
C GLY A 197 9.52 -11.08 -19.55
#